data_AF-A0A1H2DPB1-F1
#
_entry.id   AF-A0A1H2DPB1-F1
#
_cell.length_a   1.000
_cell.length_b   1.000
_cell.length_c   1.000
_cell.angle_alpha   90.00
_cell.angle_beta   90.00
_cell.angle_gamma   90.00
#
_symmetry.space_group_name_H-M   'P 1'
#
loop_
_entity.id
_entity.type
_entity.pdbx_description
1 polymer ?
#
loop_
_entity_poly.entity_id
_entity_poly.type
_entity_poly.pdbx_seq_one_letter_code
_entity_poly.pdbx_strand_id
1 'polypeptide(L)'
;MDWIPAISTSSLLILALGLFRNLIITRLTNSVKHEYDAKIENLKAELRKNEEAFKIDLSTKTSQIEALRNVVLSGVTSRQAVIFERQLVAVEQLWEAFVSLAPAKEVSAWMAEVKFESAAKEAAKNSRVREMFSMIGNFDLNNLEIKQALKTRPFISPLAWAYYSAYEAIVFHAITRLHMLKNGIDMVEVIDSSRVISLVRVALPHQVQYIEKYGPSAFHYLLEELESNLLAAFRLMFQGEEVDKDNLEKAAAIIKQSEALMDANVKSGAVEETL
;
A
#
# COMPACT_ATOMS: atom_id res chain seq x y z
N MET A 1 -19.54 56.75 -103.16
CA MET A 1 -20.45 56.15 -102.15
C MET A 1 -19.64 55.07 -101.45
N ASP A 2 -18.81 55.43 -100.46
CA ASP A 2 -17.67 54.58 -100.04
C ASP A 2 -17.64 54.24 -98.54
N TRP A 3 -18.75 54.41 -97.83
CA TRP A 3 -18.80 54.22 -96.36
C TRP A 3 -19.39 52.87 -95.89
N ILE A 4 -19.95 52.07 -96.81
CA ILE A 4 -20.57 50.76 -96.51
C ILE A 4 -19.57 49.69 -96.02
N PRO A 5 -18.30 49.63 -96.49
CA PRO A 5 -17.35 48.64 -95.97
C PRO A 5 -16.96 48.89 -94.50
N ALA A 6 -17.05 50.13 -94.01
CA ALA A 6 -16.57 50.53 -92.69
C ALA A 6 -17.55 50.18 -91.55
N ILE A 7 -18.86 50.18 -91.82
CA ILE A 7 -19.88 49.81 -90.82
C ILE A 7 -19.99 48.29 -90.68
N SER A 8 -19.88 47.53 -91.78
CA SER A 8 -19.94 46.07 -91.74
C SER A 8 -18.73 45.47 -91.03
N THR A 9 -17.53 46.02 -91.25
CA THR A 9 -16.30 45.58 -90.56
C THR A 9 -16.30 45.95 -89.08
N SER A 10 -16.85 47.10 -88.70
CA SER A 10 -16.96 47.51 -87.28
C SER A 10 -17.95 46.63 -86.49
N SER A 11 -19.10 46.27 -87.09
CA SER A 11 -20.07 45.39 -86.43
C SER A 11 -19.57 43.94 -86.29
N LEU A 12 -18.82 43.45 -87.29
CA LEU A 12 -18.17 42.13 -87.23
C LEU A 12 -17.07 42.09 -86.17
N LEU A 13 -16.30 43.18 -86.03
CA LEU A 13 -15.28 43.31 -84.98
C LEU A 13 -15.89 43.32 -83.57
N ILE A 14 -17.02 44.00 -83.36
CA ILE A 14 -17.69 44.03 -82.05
C ILE A 14 -18.24 42.64 -81.69
N LEU A 15 -18.85 41.94 -82.64
CA LEU A 15 -19.32 40.56 -82.44
C LEU A 15 -18.16 39.59 -82.19
N ALA A 16 -17.07 39.71 -82.96
CA ALA A 16 -15.87 38.91 -82.77
C ALA A 16 -15.22 39.17 -81.40
N LEU A 17 -15.10 40.43 -80.98
CA LEU A 17 -14.57 40.81 -79.66
C LEU A 17 -15.48 40.35 -78.52
N GLY A 18 -16.80 40.41 -78.69
CA GLY A 18 -17.77 39.91 -77.72
C GLY A 18 -17.66 38.39 -77.53
N LEU A 19 -17.56 37.64 -78.62
CA LEU A 19 -17.35 36.18 -78.60
C LEU A 19 -15.99 35.81 -78.02
N PHE A 20 -14.93 36.56 -78.36
CA PHE A 20 -13.58 36.34 -77.83
C PHE A 20 -13.52 36.61 -76.32
N ARG A 21 -14.17 37.67 -75.85
CA ARG A 21 -14.31 37.96 -74.41
C ARG A 21 -15.06 36.83 -73.70
N ASN A 22 -16.13 36.32 -74.29
CA ASN A 22 -16.92 35.24 -73.69
C ASN A 22 -16.13 33.92 -73.64
N LEU A 23 -15.34 33.63 -74.69
CA LEU A 23 -14.43 32.48 -74.73
C LEU A 23 -13.33 32.57 -73.67
N ILE A 24 -12.70 33.74 -73.51
CA ILE A 24 -11.68 33.97 -72.50
C ILE A 24 -12.26 33.81 -71.10
N ILE A 25 -13.41 34.46 -70.81
CA ILE A 25 -14.07 34.36 -69.50
C ILE A 25 -14.42 32.91 -69.20
N THR A 26 -15.03 32.20 -70.14
CA THR A 26 -15.44 30.80 -69.94
C THR A 26 -14.24 29.88 -69.69
N ARG A 27 -13.12 30.07 -70.41
CA ARG A 27 -11.90 29.28 -70.14
C ARG A 27 -11.27 29.63 -68.80
N LEU A 28 -11.21 30.91 -68.43
CA LEU A 28 -10.64 31.34 -67.16
C LEU A 28 -11.48 30.83 -65.99
N THR A 29 -12.81 30.95 -66.07
CA THR A 29 -13.75 30.45 -65.06
C THR A 29 -13.67 28.93 -64.93
N ASN A 30 -13.61 28.18 -66.05
CA ASN A 30 -13.46 26.73 -66.00
C ASN A 30 -12.08 26.29 -65.45
N SER A 31 -11.01 27.02 -65.78
CA SER A 31 -9.68 26.75 -65.22
C SER A 31 -9.64 26.96 -63.70
N VAL A 32 -10.19 28.08 -63.24
CA VAL A 32 -10.28 28.42 -61.81
C VAL A 32 -11.17 27.43 -61.07
N LYS A 33 -12.32 27.07 -61.65
CA LYS A 33 -13.22 26.07 -61.08
C LYS A 33 -12.53 24.71 -60.95
N HIS A 34 -11.78 24.29 -61.96
CA HIS A 34 -11.05 23.02 -61.91
C HIS A 34 -9.96 23.02 -60.83
N GLU A 35 -9.22 24.11 -60.67
CA GLU A 35 -8.26 24.25 -59.56
C GLU A 35 -8.94 24.19 -58.18
N TYR A 36 -10.09 24.84 -58.01
CA TYR A 36 -10.83 24.79 -56.76
C TYR A 36 -11.41 23.39 -56.48
N ASP A 37 -11.98 22.74 -57.50
CA ASP A 37 -12.48 21.37 -57.38
C ASP A 37 -11.35 20.41 -57.02
N ALA A 38 -10.18 20.54 -57.65
CA ALA A 38 -8.99 19.75 -57.34
C ALA A 38 -8.46 20.03 -55.93
N LYS A 39 -8.45 21.30 -55.48
CA LYS A 39 -8.07 21.65 -54.09
C LYS A 39 -9.06 21.09 -53.07
N ILE A 40 -10.37 21.14 -53.34
CA ILE A 40 -11.39 20.57 -52.45
C ILE A 40 -11.27 19.05 -52.38
N GLU A 41 -11.02 18.40 -53.51
CA GLU A 41 -10.81 16.95 -53.55
C GLU A 41 -9.55 16.55 -52.77
N ASN A 42 -8.44 17.26 -52.97
CA ASN A 42 -7.21 17.06 -52.21
C ASN A 42 -7.42 17.31 -50.71
N LEU A 43 -8.06 18.41 -50.31
CA LEU A 43 -8.36 18.70 -48.91
C LEU A 43 -9.26 17.63 -48.29
N LYS A 44 -10.26 17.13 -49.02
CA LYS A 44 -11.12 16.03 -48.55
C LYS A 44 -10.34 14.73 -48.41
N ALA A 45 -9.45 14.43 -49.34
CA ALA A 45 -8.60 13.24 -49.28
C ALA A 45 -7.60 13.32 -48.12
N GLU A 46 -7.00 14.49 -47.90
CA GLU A 46 -6.08 14.76 -46.80
C GLU A 46 -6.78 14.70 -45.45
N LEU A 47 -7.98 15.30 -45.32
CA LEU A 47 -8.80 15.20 -44.12
C LEU A 47 -9.17 13.74 -43.80
N ARG A 48 -9.61 12.95 -44.79
CA ARG A 48 -9.90 11.52 -44.58
C ARG A 48 -8.68 10.73 -44.14
N LYS A 49 -7.54 10.98 -44.77
CA LYS A 49 -6.27 10.33 -44.41
C LYS A 49 -5.87 10.66 -42.97
N ASN A 50 -6.01 11.92 -42.57
CA ASN A 50 -5.70 12.37 -41.22
C ASN A 50 -6.70 11.78 -40.20
N GLU A 51 -8.01 11.75 -40.51
CA GLU A 51 -9.02 11.10 -39.67
C GLU A 51 -8.73 9.60 -39.46
N GLU A 52 -8.35 8.88 -40.51
CA GLU A 52 -7.99 7.47 -40.42
C GLU A 52 -6.71 7.26 -39.59
N ALA A 53 -5.70 8.11 -39.79
CA ALA A 53 -4.46 8.08 -39.01
C ALA A 53 -4.71 8.34 -37.52
N PHE A 54 -5.49 9.37 -37.18
CA PHE A 54 -5.85 9.68 -35.79
C PHE A 54 -6.67 8.56 -35.15
N LYS A 55 -7.57 7.92 -35.90
CA LYS A 55 -8.36 6.79 -35.40
C LYS A 55 -7.48 5.59 -35.08
N ILE A 56 -6.51 5.27 -35.95
CA ILE A 56 -5.55 4.18 -35.72
C ILE A 56 -4.64 4.50 -34.52
N ASP A 57 -4.17 5.74 -34.39
CA ASP A 57 -3.35 6.16 -33.26
C ASP A 57 -4.14 6.07 -31.94
N LEU A 58 -5.38 6.56 -31.90
CA LEU A 58 -6.27 6.43 -30.74
C LEU A 58 -6.53 4.97 -30.38
N SER A 59 -6.81 4.11 -31.36
CA SER A 59 -7.02 2.68 -31.13
C SER A 59 -5.75 2.00 -30.59
N THR A 60 -4.58 2.42 -31.04
CA THR A 60 -3.29 1.88 -30.58
C THR A 60 -3.01 2.33 -29.15
N LYS A 61 -3.22 3.61 -28.85
CA LYS A 61 -3.03 4.19 -27.51
C LYS A 61 -4.01 3.61 -26.49
N THR A 62 -5.27 3.41 -26.85
CA THR A 62 -6.25 2.74 -25.98
C THR A 62 -5.84 1.30 -25.67
N SER A 63 -5.38 0.54 -26.67
CA SER A 63 -4.84 -0.81 -26.45
C SER A 63 -3.62 -0.82 -25.53
N GLN A 64 -2.70 0.16 -25.68
CA GLN A 64 -1.56 0.33 -24.79
C GLN A 64 -1.97 0.68 -23.35
N ILE A 65 -3.00 1.52 -23.16
CA ILE A 65 -3.56 1.84 -21.83
C ILE A 65 -4.10 0.58 -21.18
N GLU A 66 -4.88 -0.22 -21.92
CA GLU A 66 -5.44 -1.46 -21.39
C GLU A 66 -4.33 -2.44 -21.00
N ALA A 67 -3.30 -2.59 -21.83
CA ALA A 67 -2.15 -3.42 -21.52
C ALA A 67 -1.40 -2.94 -20.26
N LEU A 68 -1.11 -1.64 -20.16
CA LEU A 68 -0.46 -1.03 -18.98
C LEU A 68 -1.31 -1.20 -17.73
N ARG A 69 -2.60 -0.93 -17.80
CA ARG A 69 -3.54 -1.10 -16.69
C ARG A 69 -3.55 -2.55 -16.21
N ASN A 70 -3.61 -3.51 -17.13
CA ASN A 70 -3.59 -4.94 -16.80
C ASN A 70 -2.25 -5.37 -16.19
N VAL A 71 -1.12 -4.87 -16.70
CA VAL A 71 0.22 -5.14 -16.14
C VAL A 71 0.36 -4.53 -14.73
N VAL A 72 -0.10 -3.29 -14.53
CA VAL A 72 -0.08 -2.63 -13.22
C VAL A 72 -0.99 -3.36 -12.23
N LEU A 73 -2.22 -3.69 -12.61
CA LEU A 73 -3.17 -4.41 -11.74
C LEU A 73 -2.68 -5.82 -11.40
N SER A 74 -2.15 -6.55 -12.37
CA SER A 74 -1.59 -7.89 -12.12
C SER A 74 -0.32 -7.82 -11.26
N GLY A 75 0.55 -6.83 -11.49
CA GLY A 75 1.73 -6.58 -10.67
C GLY A 75 1.38 -6.20 -9.23
N VAL A 76 0.39 -5.34 -9.01
CA VAL A 76 -0.11 -4.97 -7.67
C VAL A 76 -0.71 -6.18 -6.97
N THR A 77 -1.57 -6.95 -7.65
CA THR A 77 -2.19 -8.16 -7.09
C THR A 77 -1.14 -9.22 -6.74
N SER A 78 -0.15 -9.44 -7.61
CA SER A 78 0.95 -10.39 -7.37
C SER A 78 1.81 -9.95 -6.17
N ARG A 79 2.15 -8.67 -6.07
CA ARG A 79 2.88 -8.13 -4.92
C ARG A 79 2.07 -8.28 -3.62
N GLN A 80 0.77 -8.02 -3.68
CA GLN A 80 -0.12 -8.16 -2.54
C GLN A 80 -0.20 -9.61 -2.06
N ALA A 81 -0.25 -10.58 -2.99
CA ALA A 81 -0.23 -12.00 -2.66
C ALA A 81 1.08 -12.40 -1.95
N VAL A 82 2.24 -11.92 -2.43
CA VAL A 82 3.54 -12.18 -1.77
C VAL A 82 3.61 -11.53 -0.38
N ILE A 83 3.09 -10.31 -0.22
CA ILE A 83 3.02 -9.66 1.10
C ILE A 83 2.15 -10.48 2.04
N PHE A 84 0.96 -10.89 1.58
CA PHE A 84 0.05 -11.69 2.38
C PHE A 84 0.65 -13.04 2.79
N GLU A 85 1.37 -13.71 1.89
CA GLU A 85 2.12 -14.93 2.20
C GLU A 85 3.16 -14.68 3.30
N ARG A 86 3.91 -13.56 3.23
CA ARG A 86 4.86 -13.19 4.27
C ARG A 86 4.17 -12.85 5.60
N GLN A 87 3.01 -12.21 5.55
CA GLN A 87 2.20 -11.92 6.74
C GLN A 87 1.69 -13.20 7.40
N LEU A 88 1.24 -14.20 6.63
CA LEU A 88 0.84 -15.51 7.15
C LEU A 88 1.99 -16.19 7.89
N VAL A 89 3.15 -16.32 7.24
CA VAL A 89 4.34 -16.94 7.85
C VAL A 89 4.78 -16.17 9.10
N ALA A 90 4.69 -14.84 9.08
CA ALA A 90 5.03 -14.01 10.22
C ALA A 90 4.07 -14.22 11.39
N VAL A 91 2.76 -14.35 11.14
CA VAL A 91 1.76 -14.62 12.17
C VAL A 91 1.97 -16.02 12.76
N GLU A 92 2.24 -17.02 11.92
CA GLU A 92 2.56 -18.39 12.36
C GLU A 92 3.78 -18.40 13.29
N GLN A 93 4.89 -17.78 12.87
CA GLN A 93 6.11 -17.70 13.67
C GLN A 93 5.92 -16.92 14.99
N LEU A 94 5.11 -15.85 14.96
CA LEU A 94 4.82 -15.09 16.18
C LEU A 94 3.93 -15.89 17.13
N TRP A 95 2.96 -16.65 16.59
CA TRP A 95 2.11 -17.52 17.38
C TRP A 95 2.89 -18.71 17.96
N GLU A 96 3.80 -19.30 17.21
CA GLU A 96 4.72 -20.34 17.70
C GLU A 96 5.56 -19.82 18.86
N ALA A 97 6.15 -18.63 18.72
CA ALA A 97 6.86 -17.97 19.81
C ALA A 97 5.95 -17.72 21.02
N PHE A 98 4.72 -17.28 20.81
CA PHE A 98 3.73 -17.09 21.88
C PHE A 98 3.41 -18.40 22.61
N VAL A 99 3.16 -19.49 21.87
CA VAL A 99 2.87 -20.82 22.45
C VAL A 99 4.08 -21.35 23.21
N SER A 100 5.31 -21.08 22.77
CA SER A 100 6.53 -21.45 23.50
C SER A 100 6.62 -20.79 24.89
N LEU A 101 5.94 -19.64 25.09
CA LEU A 101 5.85 -18.94 26.38
C LEU A 101 4.74 -19.49 27.29
N ALA A 102 3.89 -20.42 26.82
CA ALA A 102 2.77 -20.95 27.60
C ALA A 102 3.18 -21.54 28.96
N PRO A 103 4.26 -22.34 29.10
CA PRO A 103 4.66 -22.85 30.41
C PRO A 103 5.09 -21.75 31.38
N ALA A 104 5.53 -20.60 30.86
CA ALA A 104 5.89 -19.47 31.71
C ALA A 104 4.68 -18.63 32.16
N LYS A 105 3.50 -18.81 31.54
CA LYS A 105 2.22 -18.31 32.06
C LYS A 105 1.92 -18.93 33.43
N GLU A 106 2.22 -20.22 33.61
CA GLU A 106 2.06 -20.92 34.90
C GLU A 106 3.01 -20.36 35.97
N VAL A 107 4.25 -20.03 35.59
CA VAL A 107 5.21 -19.35 36.47
C VAL A 107 4.64 -17.99 36.92
N SER A 108 4.04 -17.23 35.99
CA SER A 108 3.37 -15.98 36.31
C SER A 108 2.23 -16.15 37.33
N ALA A 109 1.45 -17.23 37.23
CA ALA A 109 0.38 -17.55 38.17
C ALA A 109 0.91 -17.72 39.60
N TRP A 110 1.93 -18.57 39.77
CA TRP A 110 2.60 -18.77 41.06
C TRP A 110 3.18 -17.47 41.60
N MET A 111 3.84 -16.70 40.74
CA MET A 111 4.50 -15.44 41.13
C MET A 111 3.53 -14.31 41.49
N ALA A 112 2.26 -14.40 41.09
CA ALA A 112 1.22 -13.44 41.48
C ALA A 112 0.88 -13.54 42.98
N GLU A 113 0.90 -14.75 43.54
CA GLU A 113 0.60 -15.00 44.96
C GLU A 113 1.81 -14.80 45.87
N VAL A 114 3.02 -14.89 45.33
CA VAL A 114 4.27 -14.78 46.09
C VAL A 114 4.58 -13.32 46.43
N LYS A 115 4.69 -13.02 47.73
CA LYS A 115 5.28 -11.77 48.24
C LYS A 115 6.78 -11.71 47.96
N PHE A 116 7.14 -11.29 46.75
CA PHE A 116 8.49 -11.41 46.21
C PHE A 116 9.59 -10.83 47.08
N GLU A 117 9.40 -9.62 47.62
CA GLU A 117 10.39 -8.99 48.50
C GLU A 117 10.72 -9.84 49.74
N SER A 118 9.69 -10.42 50.36
CA SER A 118 9.86 -11.28 51.53
C SER A 118 10.46 -12.63 51.15
N ALA A 119 10.00 -13.20 50.04
CA ALA A 119 10.48 -14.47 49.51
C ALA A 119 11.96 -14.39 49.09
N ALA A 120 12.40 -13.28 48.49
CA ALA A 120 13.78 -13.08 48.04
C ALA A 120 14.74 -13.00 49.22
N LYS A 121 14.40 -12.22 50.25
CA LYS A 121 15.18 -12.11 51.50
C LYS A 121 15.34 -13.44 52.21
N GLU A 122 14.28 -14.26 52.22
CA GLU A 122 14.31 -15.58 52.84
C GLU A 122 15.08 -16.59 51.98
N ALA A 123 14.89 -16.59 50.66
CA ALA A 123 15.61 -17.46 49.73
C ALA A 123 17.14 -17.22 49.74
N ALA A 124 17.57 -15.98 49.97
CA ALA A 124 18.99 -15.66 50.13
C ALA A 124 19.62 -16.36 51.34
N LYS A 125 18.84 -16.60 52.41
CA LYS A 125 19.32 -17.17 53.67
C LYS A 125 19.05 -18.67 53.80
N ASN A 126 17.99 -19.16 53.17
CA ASN A 126 17.45 -20.49 53.42
C ASN A 126 17.46 -21.38 52.16
N SER A 127 18.27 -22.44 52.18
CA SER A 127 18.39 -23.38 51.05
C SER A 127 17.08 -24.13 50.76
N ARG A 128 16.26 -24.40 51.78
CA ARG A 128 14.97 -25.09 51.62
C ARG A 128 13.97 -24.26 50.84
N VAL A 129 14.01 -22.94 51.01
CA VAL A 129 13.16 -22.01 50.26
C VAL A 129 13.59 -21.95 48.79
N ARG A 130 14.91 -21.97 48.51
CA ARG A 130 15.42 -22.09 47.13
C ARG A 130 15.00 -23.40 46.46
N GLU A 131 15.05 -24.50 47.20
CA GLU A 131 14.62 -25.82 46.73
C GLU A 131 13.11 -25.84 46.41
N MET A 132 12.30 -25.21 47.27
CA MET A 132 10.85 -25.03 47.02
C MET A 132 10.59 -24.32 45.69
N PHE A 133 11.25 -23.18 45.44
CA PHE A 133 11.11 -22.47 44.16
C PHE A 133 11.72 -23.23 42.97
N SER A 134 12.67 -24.12 43.21
CA SER A 134 13.25 -24.95 42.15
C SER A 134 12.27 -26.02 41.64
N MET A 135 11.32 -26.44 42.48
CA MET A 135 10.25 -27.37 42.12
C MET A 135 9.13 -26.73 41.28
N ILE A 136 8.98 -25.39 41.30
CA ILE A 136 7.93 -24.66 40.54
C ILE A 136 8.20 -24.68 39.02
N GLY A 137 9.38 -25.15 38.60
CA GLY A 137 9.66 -25.48 37.21
C GLY A 137 11.12 -25.25 36.84
N ASN A 138 11.64 -26.11 35.96
CA ASN A 138 12.86 -25.83 35.21
C ASN A 138 12.45 -25.22 33.86
N PHE A 139 12.21 -23.91 33.89
CA PHE A 139 12.02 -23.15 32.66
C PHE A 139 13.38 -22.93 31.99
N ASP A 140 13.60 -23.55 30.84
CA ASP A 140 14.83 -23.36 30.07
C ASP A 140 14.66 -22.16 29.14
N LEU A 141 15.30 -21.05 29.52
CA LEU A 141 15.35 -19.82 28.72
C LEU A 141 15.98 -20.05 27.34
N ASN A 142 16.77 -21.12 27.16
CA ASN A 142 17.44 -21.41 25.90
C ASN A 142 16.49 -22.04 24.86
N ASN A 143 15.35 -22.59 25.29
CA ASN A 143 14.34 -23.17 24.40
C ASN A 143 13.31 -22.14 23.92
N LEU A 144 13.46 -20.87 24.29
CA LEU A 144 12.56 -19.81 23.86
C LEU A 144 12.87 -19.34 22.45
N GLU A 145 11.86 -19.33 21.58
CA GLU A 145 11.97 -18.94 20.17
C GLU A 145 11.94 -17.41 19.95
N ILE A 146 12.51 -16.62 20.86
CA ILE A 146 12.45 -15.14 20.86
C ILE A 146 13.05 -14.55 19.56
N LYS A 147 14.10 -15.18 19.04
CA LYS A 147 14.79 -14.72 17.83
C LYS A 147 13.92 -14.85 16.58
N GLN A 148 12.96 -15.78 16.57
CA GLN A 148 12.04 -15.95 15.46
C GLN A 148 11.02 -14.80 15.47
N ALA A 149 10.44 -14.49 16.63
CA ALA A 149 9.48 -13.39 16.79
C ALA A 149 10.04 -12.02 16.32
N LEU A 150 11.32 -11.72 16.56
CA LEU A 150 11.90 -10.45 16.10
C LEU A 150 11.96 -10.31 14.56
N LYS A 151 12.06 -11.42 13.84
CA LYS A 151 12.12 -11.42 12.36
C LYS A 151 10.75 -11.17 11.74
N THR A 152 9.67 -11.42 12.47
CA THR A 152 8.30 -11.27 11.97
C THR A 152 7.84 -9.81 12.00
N ARG A 153 8.46 -8.97 12.84
CA ARG A 153 8.08 -7.56 13.06
C ARG A 153 7.75 -6.74 11.81
N PRO A 154 8.49 -6.82 10.68
CA PRO A 154 8.15 -6.04 9.48
C PRO A 154 6.83 -6.43 8.81
N PHE A 155 6.30 -7.62 9.11
CA PHE A 155 5.12 -8.20 8.48
C PHE A 155 3.94 -8.35 9.45
N ILE A 156 4.07 -7.88 10.69
CA ILE A 156 3.03 -7.92 11.71
C ILE A 156 2.49 -6.51 11.96
N SER A 157 1.19 -6.39 12.24
CA SER A 157 0.60 -5.09 12.58
C SER A 157 1.22 -4.53 13.87
N PRO A 158 1.36 -3.20 13.99
CA PRO A 158 1.88 -2.57 15.21
C PRO A 158 1.08 -2.98 16.47
N LEU A 159 -0.22 -3.21 16.31
CA LEU A 159 -1.12 -3.59 17.39
C LEU A 159 -0.86 -5.02 17.88
N ALA A 160 -0.78 -5.99 16.95
CA ALA A 160 -0.44 -7.37 17.30
C ALA A 160 0.95 -7.45 17.97
N TRP A 161 1.92 -6.69 17.46
CA TRP A 161 3.25 -6.61 18.07
C TRP A 161 3.21 -6.03 19.48
N ALA A 162 2.38 -5.01 19.73
CA ALA A 162 2.25 -4.41 21.06
C ALA A 162 1.68 -5.40 22.08
N TYR A 163 0.63 -6.15 21.72
CA TYR A 163 0.05 -7.18 22.59
C TYR A 163 1.04 -8.31 22.89
N TYR A 164 1.72 -8.83 21.87
CA TYR A 164 2.76 -9.84 22.05
C TYR A 164 3.88 -9.32 22.97
N SER A 165 4.40 -8.12 22.71
CA SER A 165 5.50 -7.54 23.50
C SER A 165 5.11 -7.33 24.96
N ALA A 166 3.88 -6.89 25.23
CA ALA A 166 3.36 -6.74 26.59
C ALA A 166 3.24 -8.10 27.30
N TYR A 167 2.72 -9.11 26.61
CA TYR A 167 2.61 -10.47 27.13
C TYR A 167 3.99 -11.04 27.46
N GLU A 168 4.92 -10.96 26.50
CA GLU A 168 6.30 -11.39 26.64
C GLU A 168 6.97 -10.73 27.85
N ALA A 169 6.85 -9.40 28.00
CA ALA A 169 7.43 -8.67 29.12
C ALA A 169 6.90 -9.11 30.50
N ILE A 170 5.60 -9.38 30.62
CA ILE A 170 5.01 -9.90 31.87
C ILE A 170 5.59 -11.28 32.19
N VAL A 171 5.66 -12.15 31.19
CA VAL A 171 6.12 -13.52 31.37
C VAL A 171 7.60 -13.55 31.75
N PHE A 172 8.45 -12.77 31.07
CA PHE A 172 9.86 -12.63 31.44
C PHE A 172 10.05 -12.04 32.83
N HIS A 173 9.24 -11.06 33.22
CA HIS A 173 9.28 -10.52 34.58
C HIS A 173 9.05 -11.60 35.64
N ALA A 174 8.07 -12.48 35.42
CA ALA A 174 7.80 -13.61 36.30
C ALA A 174 8.95 -14.64 36.31
N ILE A 175 9.49 -15.01 35.15
CA ILE A 175 10.62 -15.94 35.05
C ILE A 175 11.86 -15.37 35.77
N THR A 176 12.18 -14.10 35.56
CA THR A 176 13.32 -13.43 36.20
C THR A 176 13.16 -13.45 37.72
N ARG A 177 11.96 -13.13 38.24
CA ARG A 177 11.67 -13.21 39.67
C ARG A 177 11.85 -14.63 40.19
N LEU A 178 11.30 -15.65 39.51
CA LEU A 178 11.48 -17.05 39.91
C LEU A 178 12.96 -17.44 39.91
N HIS A 179 13.72 -17.06 38.89
CA HIS A 179 15.15 -17.37 38.79
C HIS A 179 15.95 -16.74 39.95
N MET A 180 15.61 -15.52 40.36
CA MET A 180 16.22 -14.89 41.52
C MET A 180 15.91 -15.64 42.82
N LEU A 181 14.65 -16.09 43.00
CA LEU A 181 14.27 -16.90 44.17
C LEU A 181 14.97 -18.26 44.19
N LYS A 182 15.08 -18.94 43.05
CA LYS A 182 15.80 -20.22 42.92
C LYS A 182 17.28 -20.10 43.30
N ASN A 183 17.92 -18.99 42.93
CA ASN A 183 19.34 -18.78 43.17
C ASN A 183 19.64 -18.00 44.46
N GLY A 184 18.61 -17.55 45.20
CA GLY A 184 18.79 -16.76 46.43
C GLY A 184 19.38 -15.36 46.18
N ILE A 185 19.07 -14.76 45.03
CA ILE A 185 19.55 -13.42 44.68
C ILE A 185 18.60 -12.38 45.28
N ASP A 186 19.06 -11.66 46.30
CA ASP A 186 18.33 -10.56 46.94
C ASP A 186 18.68 -9.22 46.28
N MET A 187 18.28 -9.05 45.02
CA MET A 187 18.46 -7.80 44.25
C MET A 187 17.11 -7.24 43.80
N VAL A 188 16.17 -7.15 44.73
CA VAL A 188 14.78 -6.75 44.43
C VAL A 188 14.70 -5.37 43.78
N GLU A 189 15.60 -4.46 44.14
CA GLU A 189 15.68 -3.10 43.60
C GLU A 189 16.13 -3.05 42.13
N VAL A 190 16.74 -4.12 41.60
CA VAL A 190 17.22 -4.20 40.21
C VAL A 190 16.10 -4.61 39.25
N ILE A 191 15.00 -5.20 39.76
CA ILE A 191 13.86 -5.58 38.91
C ILE A 191 12.98 -4.36 38.67
N ASP A 192 13.25 -3.69 37.55
CA ASP A 192 12.46 -2.56 37.09
C ASP A 192 11.09 -3.01 36.56
N SER A 193 10.11 -3.04 37.47
CA SER A 193 8.71 -3.32 37.13
C SER A 193 8.06 -2.14 36.40
N SER A 194 8.62 -0.93 36.47
CA SER A 194 8.02 0.28 35.89
C SER A 194 7.97 0.24 34.37
N ARG A 195 8.99 -0.35 33.72
CA ARG A 195 9.01 -0.56 32.27
C ARG A 195 7.90 -1.51 31.82
N VAL A 196 7.72 -2.62 32.53
CA VAL A 196 6.65 -3.58 32.25
C VAL A 196 5.29 -2.91 32.43
N ILE A 197 5.10 -2.16 33.53
CA ILE A 197 3.87 -1.37 33.75
C ILE A 197 3.62 -0.42 32.58
N SER A 198 4.62 0.33 32.13
CA SER A 198 4.46 1.31 31.05
C SER A 198 4.04 0.64 29.73
N LEU A 199 4.62 -0.51 29.40
CA LEU A 199 4.29 -1.27 28.20
C LEU A 199 2.87 -1.83 28.26
N VAL A 200 2.49 -2.42 29.39
CA VAL A 200 1.15 -2.98 29.59
C VAL A 200 0.08 -1.89 29.59
N ARG A 201 0.36 -0.69 30.11
CA ARG A 201 -0.56 0.46 30.04
C ARG A 201 -0.81 0.93 28.61
N VAL A 202 0.22 0.90 27.77
CA VAL A 202 0.08 1.25 26.35
C VAL A 202 -0.72 0.18 25.61
N ALA A 203 -0.51 -1.10 25.93
CA ALA A 203 -1.26 -2.20 25.32
C ALA A 203 -2.71 -2.30 25.82
N LEU A 204 -2.97 -2.03 27.11
CA LEU A 204 -4.27 -2.13 27.77
C LEU A 204 -4.63 -0.83 28.51
N PRO A 205 -4.98 0.25 27.78
CA PRO A 205 -5.22 1.56 28.38
C PRO A 205 -6.41 1.58 29.34
N HIS A 206 -7.39 0.70 29.18
CA HIS A 206 -8.53 0.56 30.09
C HIS A 206 -8.17 -0.14 31.41
N GLN A 207 -7.05 -0.86 31.48
CA GLN A 207 -6.60 -1.56 32.70
C GLN A 207 -5.67 -0.72 33.58
N VAL A 208 -5.41 0.54 33.23
CA VAL A 208 -4.46 1.41 33.95
C VAL A 208 -4.78 1.49 35.45
N GLN A 209 -6.06 1.70 35.81
CA GLN A 209 -6.49 1.80 37.21
C GLN A 209 -6.27 0.49 37.99
N TYR A 210 -6.49 -0.65 37.33
CA TYR A 210 -6.26 -1.97 37.93
C TYR A 210 -4.77 -2.20 38.20
N ILE A 211 -3.92 -1.87 37.23
CA ILE A 211 -2.46 -1.97 37.33
C ILE A 211 -1.92 -1.03 38.41
N GLU A 212 -2.47 0.18 38.55
CA GLU A 212 -2.09 1.12 39.61
C GLU A 212 -2.43 0.61 41.00
N LYS A 213 -3.59 -0.03 41.14
CA LYS A 213 -4.06 -0.54 42.43
C LYS A 213 -3.27 -1.76 42.91
N TYR A 214 -2.96 -2.70 42.01
CA TYR A 214 -2.40 -4.01 42.38
C TYR A 214 -0.94 -4.23 41.93
N GLY A 215 -0.38 -3.32 41.12
CA GLY A 215 1.02 -3.36 40.70
C GLY A 215 1.38 -4.63 39.94
N PRO A 216 2.61 -5.15 40.10
CA PRO A 216 3.07 -6.36 39.39
C PRO A 216 2.28 -7.64 39.70
N SER A 217 1.56 -7.71 40.82
CA SER A 217 0.67 -8.85 41.12
C SER A 217 -0.55 -8.91 40.20
N ALA A 218 -0.90 -7.79 39.55
CA ALA A 218 -1.99 -7.73 38.58
C ALA A 218 -1.67 -8.48 37.28
N PHE A 219 -0.38 -8.59 36.92
CA PHE A 219 0.04 -8.90 35.56
C PHE A 219 -0.45 -10.26 35.06
N HIS A 220 -0.45 -11.28 35.91
CA HIS A 220 -0.89 -12.62 35.52
C HIS A 220 -2.32 -12.62 34.97
N TYR A 221 -3.21 -11.87 35.61
CA TYR A 221 -4.62 -11.78 35.25
C TYR A 221 -4.86 -11.01 33.93
N LEU A 222 -3.85 -10.31 33.41
CA LEU A 222 -3.93 -9.58 32.15
C LEU A 222 -3.45 -10.41 30.96
N LEU A 223 -2.78 -11.55 31.20
CA LEU A 223 -2.20 -12.38 30.14
C LEU A 223 -3.26 -12.96 29.20
N GLU A 224 -4.41 -13.38 29.72
CA GLU A 224 -5.51 -13.93 28.91
C GLU A 224 -6.17 -12.86 28.03
N GLU A 225 -6.28 -11.63 28.54
CA GLU A 225 -6.78 -10.50 27.76
C GLU A 225 -5.82 -10.12 26.62
N LEU A 226 -4.52 -10.08 26.90
CA LEU A 226 -3.49 -9.83 25.88
C LEU A 226 -3.49 -10.92 24.79
N GLU A 227 -3.67 -12.18 25.17
CA GLU A 227 -3.80 -13.31 24.25
C GLU A 227 -5.03 -13.16 23.34
N SER A 228 -6.19 -12.86 23.91
CA SER A 228 -7.43 -12.65 23.16
C SER A 228 -7.30 -11.47 22.19
N ASN A 229 -6.70 -10.37 22.63
CA ASN A 229 -6.48 -9.18 21.82
C ASN A 229 -5.45 -9.42 20.70
N LEU A 230 -4.41 -10.23 20.94
CA LEU A 230 -3.46 -10.65 19.93
C LEU A 230 -4.15 -11.46 18.81
N LEU A 231 -4.99 -12.43 19.18
CA LEU A 231 -5.77 -13.23 18.22
C LEU A 231 -6.76 -12.36 17.43
N ALA A 232 -7.38 -11.37 18.08
CA ALA A 232 -8.24 -10.41 17.39
C ALA A 232 -7.44 -9.57 16.39
N ALA A 233 -6.24 -9.12 16.74
CA ALA A 233 -5.37 -8.37 15.85
C ALA A 233 -4.94 -9.19 14.62
N PHE A 234 -4.67 -10.50 14.78
CA PHE A 234 -4.40 -11.38 13.64
C PHE A 234 -5.61 -11.51 12.70
N ARG A 235 -6.82 -11.62 13.24
CA ARG A 235 -8.04 -11.67 12.42
C ARG A 235 -8.21 -10.40 11.60
N LEU A 236 -7.97 -9.23 12.19
CA LEU A 236 -8.04 -7.94 11.49
C LEU A 236 -7.00 -7.86 10.36
N MET A 237 -5.78 -8.35 10.59
CA MET A 237 -4.75 -8.42 9.55
C MET A 237 -5.20 -9.26 8.34
N PHE A 238 -5.85 -10.41 8.58
CA PHE A 238 -6.31 -11.28 7.51
C PHE A 238 -7.58 -10.80 6.80
N GLN A 239 -8.38 -9.96 7.45
CA GLN A 239 -9.56 -9.34 6.84
C GLN A 239 -9.21 -8.19 5.88
N GLY A 240 -7.94 -7.80 5.79
CA GLY A 240 -7.48 -6.81 4.81
C GLY A 240 -7.88 -5.36 5.11
N GLU A 241 -8.55 -5.10 6.25
CA GLU A 241 -9.08 -3.78 6.60
C GLU A 241 -8.00 -2.68 6.70
N GLU A 242 -6.75 -3.04 7.02
CA GLU A 242 -5.61 -2.11 7.06
C GLU A 242 -4.94 -1.87 5.69
N VAL A 243 -5.04 -2.81 4.75
CA VAL A 243 -4.20 -2.82 3.53
C VAL A 243 -4.96 -2.36 2.28
N ASP A 244 -6.28 -2.51 2.26
CA ASP A 244 -7.07 -2.24 1.06
C ASP A 244 -7.20 -0.76 0.70
N LYS A 245 -7.41 0.14 1.67
CA LYS A 245 -7.62 1.57 1.36
C LYS A 245 -6.39 2.26 0.77
N ASP A 246 -5.24 2.13 1.43
CA ASP A 246 -4.03 2.85 1.05
C ASP A 246 -3.44 2.33 -0.29
N ASN A 247 -3.63 1.04 -0.58
CA ASN A 247 -3.21 0.43 -1.85
C ASN A 247 -4.20 0.70 -3.00
N LEU A 248 -5.51 0.71 -2.74
CA LEU A 248 -6.51 1.15 -3.74
C LEU A 248 -6.31 2.62 -4.10
N GLU A 249 -6.02 3.48 -3.12
CA GLU A 249 -5.73 4.90 -3.36
C GLU A 249 -4.44 5.09 -4.17
N LYS A 250 -3.38 4.34 -3.86
CA LYS A 250 -2.14 4.36 -4.66
C LYS A 250 -2.35 3.81 -6.07
N ALA A 251 -3.08 2.71 -6.23
CA ALA A 251 -3.41 2.17 -7.55
C ALA A 251 -4.24 3.15 -8.37
N ALA A 252 -5.23 3.81 -7.75
CA ALA A 252 -6.03 4.85 -8.38
C ALA A 252 -5.17 6.08 -8.76
N ALA A 253 -4.23 6.49 -7.90
CA ALA A 253 -3.31 7.59 -8.17
C ALA A 253 -2.37 7.29 -9.35
N ILE A 254 -1.85 6.06 -9.44
CA ILE A 254 -1.00 5.60 -10.56
C ILE A 254 -1.80 5.60 -11.88
N ILE A 255 -3.03 5.08 -11.87
CA ILE A 255 -3.92 5.09 -13.05
C ILE A 255 -4.16 6.52 -13.51
N LYS A 256 -4.51 7.42 -12.59
CA LYS A 256 -4.76 8.84 -12.88
C LYS A 256 -3.54 9.56 -13.44
N GLN A 257 -2.34 9.26 -12.93
CA GLN A 257 -1.09 9.82 -13.48
C GLN A 257 -0.79 9.29 -14.87
N SER A 258 -1.05 8.01 -15.12
CA SER A 258 -0.89 7.40 -16.45
C SER A 258 -1.82 8.04 -17.49
N GLU A 259 -3.08 8.30 -17.12
CA GLU A 259 -4.06 9.00 -17.95
C GLU A 259 -3.60 10.44 -18.24
N ALA A 260 -3.15 11.18 -17.22
CA ALA A 260 -2.71 12.57 -17.36
C ALA A 260 -1.46 12.76 -18.24
N LEU A 261 -0.49 11.83 -18.16
CA LEU A 261 0.69 11.86 -19.02
C LEU A 261 0.35 11.62 -20.50
N MET A 262 -0.70 10.84 -20.77
CA MET A 262 -1.16 10.57 -22.12
C MET A 262 -1.98 11.73 -22.69
N ASP A 263 -2.85 12.35 -21.89
CA ASP A 263 -3.56 13.56 -22.29
C ASP A 263 -2.61 14.72 -22.62
N ALA A 264 -1.50 14.82 -21.89
CA ALA A 264 -0.45 15.80 -22.17
C ALA A 264 0.27 15.52 -23.51
N ASN A 265 0.57 14.25 -23.82
CA ASN A 265 1.20 13.85 -25.09
C ASN A 265 0.26 13.96 -26.30
N VAL A 266 -1.04 13.71 -26.13
CA VAL A 266 -2.05 13.95 -27.18
C VAL A 266 -2.16 15.44 -27.50
N LYS A 267 -2.08 16.30 -26.48
CA LYS A 267 -2.06 17.76 -26.67
C LYS A 267 -0.76 18.28 -27.26
N SER A 268 0.40 17.71 -26.93
CA SER A 268 1.68 18.18 -27.51
C SER A 268 1.84 17.75 -28.97
N GLY A 269 1.39 16.55 -29.35
CA GLY A 269 1.41 16.10 -30.74
C GLY A 269 0.49 16.91 -31.67
N ALA A 270 -0.62 17.43 -31.15
CA ALA A 270 -1.51 18.33 -31.90
C ALA A 270 -0.94 19.75 -32.12
N VAL A 271 0.08 20.15 -31.35
CA VAL A 271 0.71 21.48 -31.46
C VAL A 271 1.90 21.45 -32.42
N GLU A 272 2.64 20.33 -32.50
CA GLU A 272 3.78 20.18 -33.41
C GLU A 272 3.40 20.13 -34.91
N GLU A 273 2.16 19.75 -35.26
CA GLU A 273 1.67 19.78 -36.66
C GLU A 273 1.11 21.14 -37.10
N THR A 274 1.10 22.16 -36.22
CA THR A 274 0.57 23.52 -36.52
C THR A 274 1.65 24.59 -36.72
N LEU A 275 2.93 24.21 -36.77
CA LEU A 275 4.08 25.07 -37.08
C LEU A 275 4.76 24.65 -38.40
#